data_AF-A0A6P8ZFM9-F1
#
_entry.id   AF-A0A6P8ZFM9-F1
#
_cell.length_a   1.000
_cell.length_b   1.000
_cell.length_c   1.000
_cell.angle_alpha   90.00
_cell.angle_beta   90.00
_cell.angle_gamma   90.00
#
_symmetry.space_group_name_H-M   'P 1'
#
loop_
_entity.id
_entity.type
_entity.pdbx_description
1 polymer ?
#
loop_
_entity_poly.entity_id
_entity_poly.type
_entity_poly.pdbx_seq_one_letter_code
_entity_poly.pdbx_strand_id
1 'polypeptide(L)'
;MGKKGGRKSKKGKKKATIVAPVMAQQECPPCPEPPKLIQPLDPCPETTGPHDVVRAQPNHYPALLRIPETMAVVGSENGCYDSICKLLRAGFRCAERVFVMAPWGNYVVFRFHNNNDFIYFLYDGCTCDVNRFRYLDLSCGTAGFLFFSNMHDVISYIIQSRKTRLYLENLNKIAIDQIVEEYGAVTYTQKAKCMRFA
;
A
#
# COMPACT_ATOMS: atom_id res chain seq x y z
N MET A 1 21.70 -80.22 -9.02
CA MET A 1 20.64 -81.09 -9.59
C MET A 1 19.44 -81.00 -8.66
N GLY A 2 18.19 -80.79 -9.02
CA GLY A 2 17.49 -80.51 -10.27
C GLY A 2 15.98 -80.62 -9.94
N LYS A 3 15.16 -79.76 -10.56
CA LYS A 3 13.72 -79.89 -10.86
C LYS A 3 12.74 -80.07 -9.68
N LYS A 4 11.84 -79.10 -9.45
CA LYS A 4 10.54 -78.86 -10.13
C LYS A 4 9.48 -79.95 -9.90
N GLY A 5 8.39 -79.55 -9.21
CA GLY A 5 7.03 -79.63 -9.76
C GLY A 5 6.04 -80.52 -9.02
N GLY A 6 4.82 -80.02 -8.78
CA GLY A 6 3.65 -80.88 -8.49
C GLY A 6 2.48 -80.27 -7.73
N ARG A 7 1.60 -79.55 -8.43
CA ARG A 7 0.23 -79.09 -8.10
C ARG A 7 -0.60 -79.95 -7.11
N LYS A 8 -1.47 -79.29 -6.31
CA LYS A 8 -2.95 -79.35 -6.46
C LYS A 8 -3.69 -78.30 -5.62
N SER A 9 -4.78 -77.81 -6.23
CA SER A 9 -5.72 -76.77 -5.77
C SER A 9 -6.91 -77.40 -5.03
N LYS A 10 -7.48 -76.70 -4.03
CA LYS A 10 -8.87 -76.19 -4.07
C LYS A 10 -9.39 -75.62 -2.74
N LYS A 11 -10.15 -74.53 -2.92
CA LYS A 11 -11.38 -74.08 -2.23
C LYS A 11 -11.32 -73.58 -0.79
N GLY A 12 -11.93 -72.40 -0.62
CA GLY A 12 -12.95 -72.23 0.42
C GLY A 12 -12.72 -71.09 1.40
N LYS A 13 -12.91 -69.85 0.94
CA LYS A 13 -12.90 -68.62 1.72
C LYS A 13 -14.07 -68.62 2.73
N LYS A 14 -13.80 -68.57 4.03
CA LYS A 14 -14.74 -68.08 5.06
C LYS A 14 -14.01 -67.08 5.96
N LYS A 15 -14.62 -65.90 6.11
CA LYS A 15 -14.06 -64.72 6.79
C LYS A 15 -13.97 -64.97 8.30
N ALA A 16 -12.81 -64.67 8.89
CA ALA A 16 -12.62 -64.57 10.33
C ALA A 16 -12.73 -63.09 10.74
N THR A 17 -13.63 -62.79 11.68
CA THR A 17 -13.67 -61.51 12.37
C THR A 17 -12.62 -61.57 13.49
N ILE A 18 -11.56 -60.78 13.36
CA ILE A 18 -10.53 -60.63 14.40
C ILE A 18 -10.88 -59.36 15.18
N VAL A 19 -11.12 -59.53 16.48
CA VAL A 19 -11.23 -58.44 17.44
C VAL A 19 -9.82 -58.03 17.83
N ALA A 20 -9.43 -56.78 17.57
CA ALA A 20 -8.14 -56.22 17.99
C ALA A 20 -8.26 -55.52 19.35
N PRO A 21 -7.19 -55.52 20.18
CA PRO A 21 -7.21 -54.96 21.52
C PRO A 21 -6.84 -53.47 21.58
N VAL A 22 -7.14 -52.91 22.77
CA VAL A 22 -7.02 -51.56 23.32
C VAL A 22 -5.75 -50.77 22.96
N MET A 23 -5.91 -49.47 22.67
CA MET A 23 -4.93 -48.43 23.04
C MET A 23 -5.68 -47.19 23.56
N ALA A 24 -5.34 -46.78 24.79
CA ALA A 24 -5.83 -45.57 25.43
C ALA A 24 -5.43 -44.34 24.60
N GLN A 25 -6.43 -43.56 24.19
CA GLN A 25 -6.21 -42.26 23.55
C GLN A 25 -5.97 -41.23 24.64
N GLN A 26 -4.73 -40.75 24.72
CA GLN A 26 -4.38 -39.55 25.45
C GLN A 26 -4.87 -38.35 24.61
N GLU A 27 -5.84 -37.60 25.13
CA GLU A 27 -6.42 -36.44 24.44
C GLU A 27 -5.37 -35.34 24.28
N CYS A 28 -5.12 -34.91 23.04
CA CYS A 28 -4.32 -33.73 22.75
C CYS A 28 -5.00 -32.48 23.32
N PRO A 29 -4.26 -31.49 23.86
CA PRO A 29 -4.86 -30.22 24.24
C PRO A 29 -5.55 -29.58 23.02
N PRO A 30 -6.71 -28.95 23.20
CA PRO A 30 -7.47 -28.39 22.09
C PRO A 30 -6.63 -27.35 21.35
N CYS A 31 -6.56 -27.49 20.03
CA CYS A 31 -5.93 -26.52 19.15
C CYS A 31 -6.51 -25.13 19.44
N PRO A 32 -5.68 -24.07 19.53
CA PRO A 32 -6.20 -22.72 19.64
C PRO A 32 -7.13 -22.45 18.45
N GLU A 33 -8.33 -21.95 18.74
CA GLU A 33 -9.33 -21.64 17.73
C GLU A 33 -8.72 -20.72 16.66
N PRO A 34 -8.97 -20.98 15.36
CA PRO A 34 -8.59 -20.05 14.31
C PRO A 34 -9.09 -18.64 14.68
N PRO A 35 -8.28 -17.59 14.47
CA PRO A 35 -8.74 -16.23 14.70
C PRO A 35 -10.09 -16.05 14.03
N LYS A 36 -11.11 -15.67 14.81
CA LYS A 36 -12.44 -15.36 14.29
C LYS A 36 -12.24 -14.48 13.08
N LEU A 37 -12.76 -14.94 11.94
CA LEU A 37 -12.70 -14.22 10.68
C LEU A 37 -13.08 -12.77 11.00
N ILE A 38 -12.13 -11.85 10.82
CA ILE A 38 -12.41 -10.43 11.00
C ILE A 38 -13.64 -10.16 10.16
N GLN A 39 -14.71 -9.69 10.82
CA GLN A 39 -15.94 -9.33 10.12
C GLN A 39 -15.53 -8.46 8.92
N PRO A 40 -16.07 -8.70 7.72
CA PRO A 40 -15.85 -7.79 6.61
C PRO A 40 -16.09 -6.38 7.14
N LEU A 41 -15.07 -5.51 7.04
CA LEU A 41 -15.23 -4.09 7.32
C LEU A 41 -16.53 -3.67 6.64
N ASP A 42 -17.44 -3.04 7.40
CA ASP A 42 -18.70 -2.56 6.86
C ASP A 42 -18.42 -1.91 5.51
N PRO A 43 -19.15 -2.27 4.44
CA PRO A 43 -18.99 -1.64 3.14
C PRO A 43 -18.95 -0.13 3.36
N CYS A 44 -17.85 0.50 2.96
CA CYS A 44 -17.71 1.95 3.05
C CYS A 44 -18.99 2.53 2.43
N PRO A 45 -19.76 3.36 3.15
CA PRO A 45 -21.09 3.76 2.71
C PRO A 45 -20.94 4.30 1.30
N GLU A 46 -21.64 3.66 0.35
CA GLU A 46 -21.60 4.11 -1.03
C GLU A 46 -21.99 5.59 -1.03
N THR A 47 -21.05 6.44 -1.45
CA THR A 47 -21.20 7.88 -1.44
C THR A 47 -22.36 8.25 -2.37
N THR A 48 -23.55 8.38 -1.78
CA THR A 48 -24.77 8.84 -2.43
C THR A 48 -24.90 10.37 -2.34
N GLY A 49 -23.86 11.04 -1.83
CA GLY A 49 -23.77 12.50 -1.78
C GLY A 49 -23.08 13.07 -3.03
N PRO A 50 -23.28 14.37 -3.32
CA PRO A 50 -22.55 15.05 -4.39
C PRO A 50 -21.04 14.98 -4.12
N HIS A 51 -20.27 14.56 -5.13
CA HIS A 51 -18.80 14.46 -5.09
C HIS A 51 -18.11 15.82 -4.80
N ASP A 52 -18.87 16.91 -4.86
CA ASP A 52 -18.38 18.28 -4.71
C ASP A 52 -18.30 18.74 -3.24
N VAL A 53 -18.79 17.94 -2.29
CA VAL A 53 -18.78 18.29 -0.86
C VAL A 53 -17.77 17.45 -0.08
N VAL A 54 -16.65 18.06 0.28
CA VAL A 54 -15.61 17.44 1.12
C VAL A 54 -16.15 17.25 2.54
N ARG A 55 -16.38 16.00 2.97
CA ARG A 55 -16.47 15.66 4.39
C ARG A 55 -15.08 15.23 4.84
N ALA A 56 -14.22 16.21 5.11
CA ALA A 56 -12.87 15.94 5.60
C ALA A 56 -12.97 15.21 6.95
N GLN A 57 -12.91 13.88 6.93
CA GLN A 57 -12.83 13.03 8.10
C GLN A 57 -11.38 12.56 8.25
N PRO A 58 -10.56 13.22 9.11
CA PRO A 58 -9.11 12.99 9.13
C PRO A 58 -8.71 11.57 9.52
N ASN A 59 -9.55 10.89 10.31
CA ASN A 59 -9.29 9.53 10.80
C ASN A 59 -9.90 8.44 9.91
N HIS A 60 -10.54 8.80 8.80
CA HIS A 60 -11.13 7.85 7.86
C HIS A 60 -10.29 7.78 6.60
N TYR A 61 -10.07 6.57 6.10
CA TYR A 61 -9.42 6.37 4.82
C TYR A 61 -10.34 6.79 3.67
N PRO A 62 -9.79 7.37 2.58
CA PRO A 62 -10.59 7.67 1.40
C PRO A 62 -11.22 6.40 0.82
N ALA A 63 -12.42 6.54 0.26
CA ALA A 63 -13.10 5.44 -0.43
C ALA A 63 -12.60 5.31 -1.88
N LEU A 64 -13.18 4.36 -2.62
CA LEU A 64 -12.93 4.21 -4.05
C LEU A 64 -14.18 4.61 -4.84
N LEU A 65 -13.99 5.56 -5.76
CA LEU A 65 -14.93 5.90 -6.81
C LEU A 65 -15.15 4.70 -7.74
N ARG A 66 -16.38 4.57 -8.24
CA ARG A 66 -16.72 3.61 -9.29
C ARG A 66 -16.16 4.02 -10.65
N ILE A 67 -16.07 5.32 -10.91
CA ILE A 67 -15.61 5.90 -12.18
C ILE A 67 -14.36 6.74 -11.89
N PRO A 68 -13.27 6.59 -12.68
CA PRO A 68 -12.06 7.37 -12.45
C PRO A 68 -12.26 8.83 -12.84
N GLU A 69 -11.77 9.73 -12.01
CA GLU A 69 -11.70 11.15 -12.35
C GLU A 69 -10.49 11.48 -13.25
N THR A 70 -10.52 12.69 -13.81
CA THR A 70 -9.41 13.25 -14.55
C THR A 70 -8.26 13.57 -13.61
N MET A 71 -7.04 13.34 -14.08
CA MET A 71 -5.82 13.67 -13.35
C MET A 71 -4.79 14.18 -14.33
N ALA A 72 -4.20 15.33 -14.01
CA ALA A 72 -3.08 15.88 -14.77
C ALA A 72 -1.75 15.32 -14.23
N VAL A 73 -0.78 15.17 -15.12
CA VAL A 73 0.59 14.77 -14.76
C VAL A 73 1.52 15.91 -15.13
N VAL A 74 2.34 16.35 -14.19
CA VAL A 74 3.28 17.44 -14.38
C VAL A 74 4.64 17.08 -13.80
N GLY A 75 5.71 17.56 -14.44
CA GLY A 75 7.09 17.27 -14.02
C GLY A 75 7.94 18.52 -14.00
N SER A 76 8.65 18.74 -12.89
CA SER A 76 9.63 19.81 -12.75
C SER A 76 11.03 19.22 -12.73
N GLU A 77 11.86 19.59 -13.70
CA GLU A 77 13.25 19.12 -13.81
C GLU A 77 14.16 19.78 -12.76
N ASN A 78 13.95 21.07 -12.47
CA ASN A 78 14.76 21.81 -11.51
C ASN A 78 14.16 21.83 -10.09
N GLY A 79 12.87 21.51 -9.95
CA GLY A 79 12.14 21.55 -8.68
C GLY A 79 12.03 22.94 -8.05
N CYS A 80 12.24 24.02 -8.80
CA CYS A 80 12.16 25.36 -8.22
C CYS A 80 10.69 25.78 -7.98
N TYR A 81 10.49 26.70 -7.05
CA TYR A 81 9.16 27.21 -6.68
C TYR A 81 8.36 27.67 -7.91
N ASP A 82 8.97 28.49 -8.78
CA ASP A 82 8.29 29.03 -9.96
C ASP A 82 7.91 27.96 -10.98
N SER A 83 8.76 26.94 -11.14
CA SER A 83 8.48 25.81 -12.03
C SER A 83 7.29 25.02 -11.52
N ILE A 84 7.31 24.60 -10.25
CA ILE A 84 6.22 23.84 -9.63
C ILE A 84 4.93 24.67 -9.60
N CYS A 85 5.00 25.97 -9.28
CA CYS A 85 3.86 26.88 -9.28
C CYS A 85 3.20 26.98 -10.65
N LYS A 86 3.98 27.17 -11.73
CA LYS A 86 3.47 27.21 -13.10
C LYS A 86 2.82 25.89 -13.50
N LEU A 87 3.44 24.77 -13.15
CA LEU A 87 2.96 23.42 -13.46
C LEU A 87 1.68 23.07 -12.73
N LEU A 88 1.59 23.34 -11.43
CA LEU A 88 0.37 23.12 -10.64
C LEU A 88 -0.78 23.98 -11.16
N ARG A 89 -0.54 25.27 -11.43
CA ARG A 89 -1.56 26.14 -12.05
C ARG A 89 -2.02 25.61 -13.40
N ALA A 90 -1.11 25.09 -14.22
CA ALA A 90 -1.46 24.51 -15.51
C ALA A 90 -2.25 23.20 -15.36
N GLY A 91 -1.83 22.31 -14.46
CA GLY A 91 -2.51 21.04 -14.18
C GLY A 91 -3.93 21.26 -13.65
N PHE A 92 -4.09 22.19 -12.72
CA PHE A 92 -5.37 22.55 -12.15
C PHE A 92 -6.33 23.29 -13.11
N ARG A 93 -5.90 23.65 -14.31
CA ARG A 93 -6.85 24.09 -15.37
C ARG A 93 -7.56 22.92 -16.05
N CYS A 94 -7.01 21.71 -15.94
CA CYS A 94 -7.49 20.54 -16.69
C CYS A 94 -8.07 19.45 -15.78
N ALA A 95 -7.68 19.41 -14.50
CA ALA A 95 -8.11 18.39 -13.54
C ALA A 95 -8.02 18.91 -12.10
N GLU A 96 -8.87 18.39 -11.22
CA GLU A 96 -8.80 18.65 -9.77
C GLU A 96 -7.72 17.81 -9.06
N ARG A 97 -7.12 16.85 -9.78
CA ARG A 97 -6.08 15.95 -9.27
C ARG A 97 -4.83 16.14 -10.11
N VAL A 98 -3.68 16.35 -9.46
CA VAL A 98 -2.42 16.59 -10.15
C VAL A 98 -1.32 15.72 -9.56
N PHE A 99 -0.76 14.82 -10.37
CA PHE A 99 0.45 14.08 -10.05
C PHE A 99 1.67 14.94 -10.41
N VAL A 100 2.48 15.27 -9.40
CA VAL A 100 3.66 16.14 -9.52
C VAL A 100 4.92 15.30 -9.37
N MET A 101 5.76 15.30 -10.39
CA MET A 101 7.10 14.71 -10.36
C MET A 101 8.12 15.81 -10.08
N ALA A 102 8.86 15.67 -8.98
CA ALA A 102 10.02 16.48 -8.67
C ALA A 102 11.29 15.60 -8.61
N PRO A 103 12.50 16.17 -8.73
CA PRO A 103 13.73 15.38 -8.79
C PRO A 103 14.01 14.52 -7.54
N TRP A 104 13.37 14.82 -6.41
CA TRP A 104 13.54 14.12 -5.14
C TRP A 104 12.29 13.35 -4.68
N GLY A 105 11.19 13.39 -5.43
CA GLY A 105 9.97 12.74 -5.01
C GLY A 105 8.77 13.01 -5.90
N ASN A 106 7.80 12.11 -5.81
CA ASN A 106 6.50 12.25 -6.47
C ASN A 106 5.43 12.60 -5.44
N TYR A 107 4.47 13.40 -5.87
CA TYR A 107 3.36 13.87 -5.04
C TYR A 107 2.05 13.78 -5.80
N VAL A 108 0.94 13.68 -5.08
CA VAL A 108 -0.39 13.84 -5.65
C VAL A 108 -1.08 14.96 -4.90
N VAL A 109 -1.52 15.98 -5.62
CA VAL A 109 -2.27 17.10 -5.07
C VAL A 109 -3.72 17.00 -5.53
N PHE A 110 -4.64 16.97 -4.58
CA PHE A 110 -6.07 17.10 -4.81
C PHE A 110 -6.48 18.52 -4.47
N ARG A 111 -7.31 19.14 -5.31
CA ARG A 111 -7.93 20.44 -5.07
C ARG A 111 -9.42 20.23 -4.91
N PHE A 112 -10.01 20.93 -3.94
CA PHE A 112 -11.45 20.95 -3.75
C PHE A 112 -11.94 22.39 -3.58
N HIS A 113 -13.17 22.60 -4.02
CA HIS A 113 -13.87 23.85 -3.81
C HIS A 113 -14.42 23.92 -2.39
N ASN A 114 -14.11 25.00 -1.68
CA ASN A 114 -14.71 25.35 -0.40
C ASN A 114 -15.33 26.74 -0.52
N ASN A 115 -16.59 26.80 -0.96
CA ASN A 115 -17.28 28.04 -1.32
C ASN A 115 -16.52 28.81 -2.42
N ASN A 116 -15.90 29.94 -2.08
CA ASN A 116 -15.13 30.79 -3.00
C ASN A 116 -13.63 30.48 -3.01
N ASP A 117 -13.15 29.65 -2.07
CA ASP A 117 -11.73 29.33 -1.92
C ASP A 117 -11.44 27.89 -2.33
N PHE A 118 -10.15 27.61 -2.52
CA PHE A 118 -9.65 26.27 -2.78
C PHE A 118 -8.92 25.73 -1.56
N ILE A 119 -9.19 24.47 -1.23
CA ILE A 119 -8.40 23.69 -0.28
C ILE A 119 -7.66 22.58 -1.00
N TYR A 120 -6.55 22.14 -0.41
CA TYR A 120 -5.64 21.18 -1.04
C TYR A 120 -5.31 20.03 -0.10
N PHE A 121 -5.24 18.82 -0.66
CA PHE A 121 -4.75 17.64 0.00
C PHE A 121 -3.54 17.09 -0.75
N LEU A 122 -2.44 16.87 -0.04
CA LEU A 122 -1.19 16.37 -0.61
C LEU A 122 -0.91 14.96 -0.10
N TYR A 123 -0.64 14.05 -1.04
CA TYR A 123 0.00 12.79 -0.75
C TYR A 123 1.50 12.91 -1.00
N ASP A 124 2.30 12.73 0.06
CA ASP A 124 3.75 12.60 -0.02
C ASP A 124 4.16 11.17 0.34
N GLY A 125 4.33 10.33 -0.68
CA GLY A 125 4.68 8.93 -0.50
C GLY A 125 5.04 8.24 -1.80
N CYS A 126 5.75 7.10 -1.70
CA CYS A 126 6.03 6.27 -2.87
C CYS A 126 4.72 5.64 -3.38
N THR A 127 4.41 5.87 -4.65
CA THR A 127 3.38 5.13 -5.35
C THR A 127 3.93 4.55 -6.64
N CYS A 128 3.79 3.24 -6.79
CA CYS A 128 4.04 2.54 -8.05
C CYS A 128 2.80 2.58 -8.96
N ASP A 129 1.63 2.87 -8.38
CA ASP A 129 0.33 2.85 -9.03
C ASP A 129 -0.28 4.25 -8.98
N VAL A 130 0.06 5.03 -10.01
CA VAL A 130 -0.45 6.39 -10.19
C VAL A 130 -1.96 6.36 -10.52
N ASN A 131 -2.47 5.27 -11.11
CA ASN A 131 -3.88 5.16 -11.47
C ASN A 131 -4.79 5.03 -10.25
N ARG A 132 -4.29 4.49 -9.12
CA ARG A 132 -5.05 4.43 -7.86
C ARG A 132 -5.63 5.79 -7.45
N PHE A 133 -4.90 6.88 -7.67
CA PHE A 133 -5.35 8.22 -7.27
C PHE A 133 -6.49 8.77 -8.12
N ARG A 134 -6.75 8.19 -9.29
CA ARG A 134 -7.92 8.53 -10.11
C ARG A 134 -9.21 7.99 -9.53
N TYR A 135 -9.12 6.94 -8.73
CA TYR A 135 -10.26 6.30 -8.08
C TYR A 135 -10.43 6.72 -6.64
N LEU A 136 -9.52 7.49 -6.03
CA LEU A 136 -9.70 7.87 -4.62
C LEU A 136 -10.83 8.90 -4.44
N ASP A 137 -11.71 8.65 -3.49
CA ASP A 137 -12.78 9.56 -3.07
C ASP A 137 -12.45 10.15 -1.69
N LEU A 138 -12.02 11.41 -1.67
CA LEU A 138 -11.68 12.11 -0.42
C LEU A 138 -12.92 12.67 0.29
N SER A 139 -14.13 12.54 -0.27
CA SER A 139 -15.35 12.92 0.43
C SER A 139 -15.70 11.97 1.58
N CYS A 140 -15.14 10.76 1.61
CA CYS A 140 -15.33 9.78 2.67
C CYS A 140 -14.26 9.84 3.77
N GLY A 141 -13.09 10.40 3.47
CA GLY A 141 -11.96 10.35 4.38
C GLY A 141 -10.68 10.91 3.76
N THR A 142 -9.80 11.44 4.61
CA THR A 142 -8.56 12.10 4.19
C THR A 142 -7.32 11.54 4.91
N ALA A 143 -7.43 10.40 5.57
CA ALA A 143 -6.31 9.77 6.26
C ALA A 143 -5.17 9.48 5.28
N GLY A 144 -3.94 9.84 5.68
CA GLY A 144 -2.74 9.71 4.85
C GLY A 144 -2.48 10.89 3.91
N PHE A 145 -3.28 11.95 3.97
CA PHE A 145 -3.08 13.19 3.21
C PHE A 145 -2.80 14.37 4.13
N LEU A 146 -1.96 15.28 3.68
CA LEU A 146 -1.68 16.55 4.34
C LEU A 146 -2.64 17.62 3.84
N PHE A 147 -3.27 18.35 4.75
CA PHE A 147 -4.20 19.43 4.43
C PHE A 147 -3.47 20.77 4.30
N PHE A 148 -3.83 21.55 3.28
CA PHE A 148 -3.36 22.92 3.07
C PHE A 148 -4.50 23.84 2.65
N SER A 149 -4.53 25.05 3.21
CA SER A 149 -5.51 26.09 2.87
C SER A 149 -5.14 26.90 1.63
N ASN A 150 -3.89 26.80 1.15
CA ASN A 150 -3.44 27.52 -0.02
C ASN A 150 -2.46 26.67 -0.85
N MET A 151 -2.29 27.04 -2.12
CA MET A 151 -1.34 26.35 -3.02
C MET A 151 0.12 26.67 -2.69
N HIS A 152 0.40 27.83 -2.09
CA HIS A 152 1.75 28.25 -1.73
C HIS A 152 2.38 27.27 -0.72
N ASP A 153 1.63 26.89 0.30
CA ASP A 153 2.05 25.99 1.37
C ASP A 153 2.28 24.58 0.85
N VAL A 154 1.48 24.13 -0.12
CA VAL A 154 1.72 22.88 -0.85
C VAL A 154 3.08 22.91 -1.54
N ILE A 155 3.39 23.97 -2.27
CA ILE A 155 4.65 24.10 -3.00
C ILE A 155 5.82 24.21 -2.02
N SER A 156 5.66 25.01 -0.96
CA SER A 156 6.65 25.17 0.11
C SER A 156 6.94 23.84 0.80
N TYR A 157 5.92 23.02 1.07
CA TYR A 157 6.10 21.67 1.57
C TYR A 157 6.88 20.78 0.60
N ILE A 158 6.49 20.75 -0.69
CA ILE A 158 7.19 19.96 -1.72
C ILE A 158 8.67 20.30 -1.76
N ILE A 159 9.02 21.59 -1.70
CA ILE A 159 10.41 22.05 -1.68
C ILE A 159 11.12 21.66 -0.37
N GLN A 160 10.46 21.87 0.77
CA GLN A 160 11.07 21.59 2.08
C GLN A 160 11.28 20.09 2.30
N SER A 161 10.41 19.24 1.77
CA SER A 161 10.53 17.78 1.85
C SER A 161 11.83 17.25 1.24
N ARG A 162 12.46 17.99 0.31
CA ARG A 162 13.82 17.70 -0.20
C ARG A 162 14.83 17.66 0.93
N LYS A 163 14.82 18.67 1.81
CA LYS A 163 15.76 18.78 2.93
C LYS A 163 15.52 17.65 3.93
N THR A 164 14.27 17.34 4.22
CA THR A 164 13.90 16.25 5.11
C THR A 164 14.39 14.90 4.57
N ARG A 165 14.21 14.63 3.27
CA ARG A 165 14.72 13.40 2.65
C ARG A 165 16.25 13.30 2.73
N LEU A 166 16.97 14.35 2.36
CA LEU A 166 18.43 14.38 2.45
C LEU A 166 18.92 14.18 3.90
N TYR A 167 18.22 14.77 4.87
CA TYR A 167 18.53 14.57 6.29
C TYR A 167 18.33 13.12 6.72
N LEU A 168 17.20 12.49 6.36
CA LEU A 168 16.92 11.09 6.68
C LEU A 168 17.89 10.13 5.98
N GLU A 169 18.26 10.40 4.73
CA GLU A 169 19.28 9.63 3.99
C GLU A 169 20.64 9.70 4.70
N ASN A 170 21.04 10.88 5.17
CA ASN A 170 22.28 11.06 5.93
C ASN A 170 22.25 10.33 7.28
N LEU A 171 21.13 10.40 8.01
CA LEU A 171 20.97 9.65 9.26
C LEU A 171 21.02 8.15 9.03
N ASN A 172 20.34 7.66 7.99
CA ASN A 172 20.37 6.24 7.62
C ASN A 172 21.79 5.79 7.29
N LYS A 173 22.56 6.62 6.58
CA LYS A 173 23.97 6.33 6.29
C LYS A 173 24.80 6.21 7.57
N ILE A 174 24.68 7.18 8.49
CA ILE A 174 25.40 7.16 9.78
C ILE A 174 25.04 5.90 10.59
N ALA A 175 23.76 5.55 10.65
CA ALA A 175 23.31 4.35 11.36
C ALA A 175 23.86 3.07 10.73
N ILE A 176 23.89 2.98 9.39
CA ILE A 176 24.49 1.85 8.68
C ILE A 176 25.99 1.77 8.97
N ASP A 177 26.70 2.90 8.92
CA ASP A 177 28.14 2.95 9.18
C ASP A 177 28.45 2.46 10.61
N GLN A 178 27.66 2.86 11.61
CA GLN A 178 27.78 2.38 13.00
C GLN A 178 27.53 0.86 13.13
N ILE A 179 26.49 0.34 12.47
CA ILE A 179 26.20 -1.10 12.48
C ILE A 179 27.36 -1.89 11.86
N VAL A 180 27.91 -1.38 10.76
CA VAL A 180 29.06 -2.01 10.07
C VAL A 180 30.32 -1.96 10.93
N GLU A 181 30.53 -0.89 11.70
CA GLU A 181 31.64 -0.78 12.65
C GLU A 181 31.51 -1.76 13.82
N GLU A 182 30.30 -1.90 14.39
CA GLU A 182 30.05 -2.74 15.57
C GLU A 182 29.99 -4.24 15.25
N TYR A 183 29.35 -4.61 14.13
CA TYR A 183 29.06 -6.01 13.79
C TYR A 183 29.83 -6.53 12.55
N GLY A 184 30.70 -5.70 11.96
CA GLY A 184 31.33 -5.97 10.68
C GLY A 184 30.34 -5.81 9.50
N ALA A 185 30.83 -5.93 8.27
CA ALA A 185 30.01 -5.80 7.07
C ALA A 185 29.01 -6.96 6.94
N VAL A 186 27.86 -6.85 7.62
CA VAL A 186 26.68 -7.65 7.31
C VAL A 186 26.03 -7.01 6.09
N THR A 187 25.83 -7.76 5.00
CA THR A 187 25.17 -7.26 3.79
C THR A 187 23.72 -6.87 4.08
N TYR A 188 23.50 -5.64 4.53
CA TYR A 188 22.18 -5.09 4.72
C TYR A 188 21.63 -4.67 3.36
N THR A 189 20.95 -5.60 2.69
CA THR A 189 20.20 -5.27 1.49
C THR A 189 18.96 -4.47 1.90
N GLN A 190 19.10 -3.15 2.02
CA GLN A 190 17.91 -2.31 1.90
C GLN A 190 17.34 -2.58 0.50
N LYS A 191 16.19 -3.26 0.43
CA LYS A 191 15.34 -3.22 -0.75
C LYS A 191 14.85 -1.77 -0.89
N ALA A 192 15.69 -0.90 -1.46
CA ALA A 192 15.29 0.39 -1.99
C ALA A 192 14.41 0.10 -3.20
N LYS A 193 13.13 -0.23 -2.96
CA LYS A 193 12.15 -0.43 -4.02
C LYS A 193 11.62 0.95 -4.41
N CYS A 194 12.36 1.65 -5.24
CA CYS A 194 11.80 2.58 -6.21
C CYS A 194 12.69 2.54 -7.45
N MET A 195 12.16 1.91 -8.50
CA MET A 195 12.90 1.63 -9.73
C MET A 195 13.33 2.95 -10.38
N ARG A 196 14.64 3.09 -10.61
CA ARG A 196 15.17 3.93 -11.67
C ARG A 196 14.73 3.28 -12.99
N PHE A 197 14.01 4.01 -13.83
CA PHE A 197 13.76 3.57 -15.20
C PHE A 197 14.94 4.03 -16.07
N ALA A 198 15.55 3.05 -16.74
CA ALA A 198 16.23 3.23 -18.02
C ALA A 198 15.19 3.29 -19.14
#